data_AF-A0AA42SPK0-F1
#
_entry.id   AF-A0AA42SPK0-F1
#
_cell.length_a   1.000
_cell.length_b   1.000
_cell.length_c   1.000
_cell.angle_alpha   90.00
_cell.angle_beta   90.00
_cell.angle_gamma   90.00
#
_symmetry.space_group_name_H-M   'P 1'
#
loop_
_entity.id
_entity.type
_entity.pdbx_description
1 polymer ?
#
loop_
_entity_poly.entity_id
_entity_poly.type
_entity_poly.pdbx_seq_one_letter_code
_entity_poly.pdbx_strand_id
1 'polypeptide(L)'
;MKNRLSKGILNGNIMKKILTVCISMMIVSSFSTAAELTPPKSKLDVKEATNYLINANSQNSNLVYSYYDKFMDGNTPKVIAYYVFKKPNYVKVNQKYPNAYDHYVMFVKNNNEATRFQYQQVQLNCNKQDSAIVHHEEYYANGELEYEHTGEYRRDRQWSRIDYEFCKSI
;
A
#
# COMPACT_ATOMS: atom_id res chain seq x y z
N MET A 1 -15.07 36.00 -80.34
CA MET A 1 -16.48 35.68 -80.06
C MET A 1 -16.54 34.44 -79.15
N LYS A 2 -17.54 34.41 -78.25
CA LYS A 2 -17.78 33.40 -77.21
C LYS A 2 -18.01 31.99 -77.76
N ASN A 3 -17.52 30.93 -77.07
CA ASN A 3 -18.31 29.97 -76.27
C ASN A 3 -17.59 28.62 -76.03
N ARG A 4 -17.64 28.14 -74.77
CA ARG A 4 -17.94 26.77 -74.23
C ARG A 4 -17.52 25.53 -75.03
N LEU A 5 -17.12 24.36 -74.49
CA LEU A 5 -17.16 23.61 -73.22
C LEU A 5 -16.08 22.51 -73.41
N SER A 6 -15.41 21.93 -72.41
CA SER A 6 -15.92 20.74 -71.72
C SER A 6 -14.77 20.07 -70.94
N LYS A 7 -15.03 19.79 -69.66
CA LYS A 7 -14.57 18.66 -68.84
C LYS A 7 -13.29 17.94 -69.26
N GLY A 8 -12.22 18.24 -68.54
CA GLY A 8 -11.03 17.40 -68.46
C GLY A 8 -11.37 16.04 -67.85
N ILE A 9 -11.07 14.99 -68.62
CA ILE A 9 -10.99 13.60 -68.18
C ILE A 9 -9.50 13.25 -68.12
N LEU A 10 -9.14 12.58 -67.02
CA LEU A 10 -7.96 11.74 -66.81
C LEU A 10 -6.57 12.39 -66.83
N ASN A 11 -5.99 12.42 -65.62
CA ASN A 11 -4.81 11.64 -65.21
C ASN A 11 -4.08 12.50 -64.17
N GLY A 12 -4.12 12.13 -62.90
CA GLY A 12 -3.35 11.00 -62.40
C GLY A 12 -2.03 11.52 -61.86
N ASN A 13 -1.81 11.34 -60.55
CA ASN A 13 -0.49 11.30 -59.90
C ASN A 13 0.26 12.57 -59.43
N ILE A 14 -0.38 13.73 -59.23
CA ILE A 14 0.33 14.87 -58.56
C ILE A 14 -0.21 15.21 -57.17
N MET A 15 -1.38 14.69 -56.77
CA MET A 15 -2.03 15.07 -55.51
C MET A 15 -1.87 14.05 -54.37
N LYS A 16 -0.77 13.30 -54.34
CA LYS A 16 -0.43 12.42 -53.20
C LYS A 16 0.81 12.86 -52.43
N LYS A 17 1.53 13.90 -52.88
CA LYS A 17 2.80 14.32 -52.24
C LYS A 17 2.75 15.61 -51.42
N ILE A 18 1.64 16.37 -51.45
CA ILE A 18 1.53 17.61 -50.67
C ILE A 18 0.73 17.41 -49.37
N LEU A 19 -0.08 16.35 -49.26
CA LEU A 19 -0.87 16.08 -48.06
C LEU A 19 -0.15 15.21 -47.01
N THR A 20 1.17 15.09 -47.08
CA THR A 20 1.96 14.30 -46.11
C THR A 20 2.95 15.16 -45.33
N VAL A 21 2.90 16.49 -45.46
CA VAL A 21 3.85 17.40 -44.80
C VAL A 21 3.21 18.23 -43.68
N CYS A 22 1.87 18.28 -43.57
CA CYS A 22 1.19 19.03 -42.50
C CYS A 22 0.71 18.19 -41.30
N ILE A 23 0.92 16.85 -41.32
CA ILE A 23 0.54 15.97 -40.19
C ILE A 23 1.77 15.49 -39.40
N SER A 24 2.98 15.72 -39.89
CA SER A 24 4.22 15.29 -39.21
C SER A 24 4.80 16.31 -38.23
N MET A 25 4.13 17.44 -37.98
CA MET A 25 4.61 18.48 -37.05
C MET A 25 3.62 18.82 -35.91
N MET A 26 2.73 17.88 -35.59
CA MET A 26 1.89 17.92 -34.38
C MET A 26 1.88 16.56 -33.66
N ILE A 27 3.03 15.90 -33.56
CA ILE A 27 3.12 14.67 -32.76
C ILE A 27 4.27 14.83 -31.77
N VAL A 28 3.86 14.94 -30.49
CA VAL A 28 4.59 14.75 -29.24
C VAL A 28 5.40 15.93 -28.66
N SER A 29 4.75 17.05 -28.37
CA SER A 29 5.20 17.96 -27.32
C SER A 29 4.05 18.36 -26.40
N SER A 30 3.35 17.37 -25.85
CA SER A 30 2.40 17.55 -24.73
C SER A 30 2.06 16.21 -24.07
N PHE A 31 3.09 15.43 -23.70
CA PHE A 31 2.94 14.51 -22.55
C PHE A 31 3.70 15.10 -21.37
N SER A 32 3.29 16.30 -20.96
CA SER A 32 3.21 16.54 -19.52
C SER A 32 1.99 15.75 -19.09
N THR A 33 2.14 14.44 -18.86
CA THR A 33 1.22 13.77 -17.95
C THR A 33 1.30 14.61 -16.69
N ALA A 34 0.23 15.37 -16.42
CA ALA A 34 -0.01 15.90 -15.10
C ALA A 34 0.36 14.77 -14.16
N ALA A 35 1.37 14.99 -13.30
CA ALA A 35 1.62 14.06 -12.22
C ALA A 35 0.24 13.84 -11.61
N GLU A 36 -0.27 12.61 -11.70
CA GLU A 36 -1.52 12.27 -11.05
C GLU A 36 -1.34 12.79 -9.64
N LEU A 37 -2.10 13.83 -9.29
CA LEU A 37 -2.18 14.35 -7.93
C LEU A 37 -2.79 13.19 -7.16
N THR A 38 -1.95 12.22 -6.83
CA THR A 38 -2.27 11.12 -5.95
C THR A 38 -2.79 11.86 -4.72
N PRO A 39 -4.07 11.68 -4.36
CA PRO A 39 -4.62 12.37 -3.21
C PRO A 39 -3.64 12.16 -2.06
N PRO A 40 -3.28 13.22 -1.31
CA PRO A 40 -2.28 13.10 -0.27
C PRO A 40 -2.66 11.89 0.58
N LYS A 41 -1.74 10.92 0.69
CA LYS A 41 -1.98 9.73 1.49
C LYS A 41 -2.44 10.19 2.87
N SER A 42 -3.56 9.63 3.32
CA SER A 42 -4.17 10.05 4.58
C SER A 42 -3.13 9.96 5.70
N LYS A 43 -2.89 11.09 6.36
CA LYS A 43 -2.02 11.16 7.52
C LYS A 43 -2.64 10.33 8.64
N LEU A 44 -1.88 9.40 9.21
CA LEU A 44 -2.36 8.58 10.32
C LEU A 44 -2.35 9.43 11.61
N ASP A 45 -3.45 9.47 12.36
CA ASP A 45 -3.41 9.98 13.73
C ASP A 45 -2.74 8.93 14.63
N VAL A 46 -1.41 9.04 14.76
CA VAL A 46 -0.60 8.11 15.55
C VAL A 46 -0.99 8.13 17.02
N LYS A 47 -1.46 9.27 17.54
CA LYS A 47 -1.87 9.39 18.95
C LYS A 47 -3.17 8.63 19.19
N GLU A 48 -4.15 8.79 18.30
CA GLU A 48 -5.39 8.03 18.35
C GLU A 48 -5.12 6.53 18.22
N ALA A 49 -4.32 6.13 17.22
CA ALA A 49 -3.94 4.73 17.02
C ALA A 49 -3.21 4.14 18.24
N THR A 50 -2.29 4.89 18.84
CA THR A 50 -1.56 4.50 20.07
C THR A 50 -2.53 4.28 21.23
N ASN A 51 -3.43 5.23 21.47
CA ASN A 51 -4.41 5.12 22.54
C ASN A 51 -5.35 3.93 22.36
N TYR A 52 -5.78 3.67 21.12
CA TYR A 52 -6.58 2.50 20.81
C TYR A 52 -5.84 1.19 21.12
N LEU A 53 -4.59 1.06 20.68
CA LEU A 53 -3.80 -0.16 20.89
C LEU A 53 -3.47 -0.41 22.37
N ILE A 54 -3.09 0.62 23.13
CA ILE A 54 -2.81 0.48 24.57
C ILE A 54 -4.04 -0.06 25.33
N ASN A 55 -5.25 0.31 24.90
CA ASN A 55 -6.49 -0.11 25.53
C ASN A 55 -7.08 -1.40 24.93
N ALA A 56 -6.48 -1.96 23.88
CA ALA A 56 -7.03 -3.07 23.10
C ALA A 56 -7.33 -4.32 23.94
N ASN A 57 -6.46 -4.66 24.90
CA ASN A 57 -6.63 -5.81 25.79
C ASN A 57 -7.97 -5.80 26.56
N SER A 58 -8.52 -4.61 26.81
CA SER A 58 -9.77 -4.44 27.57
C SER A 58 -11.00 -4.19 26.70
N GLN A 59 -10.80 -3.90 25.41
CA GLN A 59 -11.85 -3.33 24.56
C GLN A 59 -12.10 -4.11 23.26
N ASN A 60 -11.24 -5.07 22.90
CA ASN A 60 -11.31 -5.71 21.59
C ASN A 60 -11.32 -7.23 21.65
N SER A 61 -12.48 -7.85 21.36
CA SER A 61 -12.67 -9.30 21.30
C SER A 61 -11.94 -9.99 20.13
N ASN A 62 -11.47 -9.22 19.14
CA ASN A 62 -10.71 -9.73 18.01
C ASN A 62 -9.20 -9.75 18.28
N LEU A 63 -8.73 -9.21 19.40
CA LEU A 63 -7.32 -9.30 19.78
C LEU A 63 -6.97 -10.77 20.07
N VAL A 64 -6.00 -11.30 19.32
CA VAL A 64 -5.53 -12.69 19.44
C VAL A 64 -4.23 -12.78 20.21
N TYR A 65 -3.34 -11.81 19.99
CA TYR A 65 -2.01 -11.82 20.56
C TYR A 65 -1.60 -10.40 20.89
N SER A 66 -1.06 -10.21 22.09
CA SER A 66 -0.36 -8.99 22.48
C SER A 66 0.94 -9.34 23.21
N TYR A 67 2.01 -8.63 22.90
CA TYR A 67 3.31 -8.82 23.54
C TYR A 67 4.02 -7.48 23.69
N TYR A 68 4.76 -7.33 24.79
CA TYR A 68 5.49 -6.09 25.11
C TYR A 68 6.94 -6.44 25.40
N ASP A 69 7.84 -5.97 24.53
CA ASP A 69 9.27 -6.03 24.77
C ASP A 69 9.73 -4.73 25.44
N LYS A 70 10.33 -4.83 26.63
CA LYS A 70 10.74 -3.68 27.43
C LYS A 70 12.26 -3.66 27.52
N PHE A 71 12.86 -2.53 27.17
CA PHE A 71 14.32 -2.36 27.19
C PHE A 71 14.72 -0.93 27.56
N MET A 72 16.00 -0.73 27.83
CA MET A 72 16.58 0.57 28.14
C MET A 72 17.39 1.08 26.95
N ASP A 73 17.18 2.32 26.56
CA ASP A 73 18.07 3.07 25.66
C ASP A 73 18.78 4.17 26.46
N GLY A 74 20.02 3.89 26.86
CA GLY A 74 20.68 4.61 27.93
C GLY A 74 19.85 4.56 29.22
N ASN A 75 19.46 5.72 29.74
CA ASN A 75 18.60 5.83 30.92
C ASN A 75 17.10 5.99 30.59
N THR A 76 16.73 5.88 29.30
CA THR A 76 15.34 6.04 28.87
C THR A 76 14.68 4.67 28.69
N PRO A 77 13.63 4.33 29.44
CA PRO A 77 12.89 3.10 29.20
C PRO A 77 12.10 3.22 27.88
N LYS A 78 12.17 2.16 27.08
CA LYS A 78 11.47 2.01 25.80
C LYS A 78 10.68 0.70 25.80
N VAL A 79 9.59 0.71 25.04
CA VAL A 79 8.72 -0.45 24.86
C VAL A 79 8.43 -0.65 23.38
N ILE A 80 8.54 -1.88 22.90
CA ILE A 80 7.93 -2.29 21.64
C ILE A 80 6.70 -3.12 21.96
N ALA A 81 5.54 -2.67 21.50
CA ALA A 81 4.28 -3.37 21.68
C ALA A 81 3.83 -3.98 20.35
N TYR A 82 3.50 -5.27 20.38
CA TYR A 82 3.04 -6.06 19.26
C TYR A 82 1.58 -6.43 19.49
N TYR A 83 0.72 -6.24 18.50
CA TYR A 83 -0.69 -6.61 18.58
C TYR A 83 -1.13 -7.32 17.31
N VAL A 84 -1.91 -8.38 17.46
CA VAL A 84 -2.52 -9.13 16.35
C VAL A 84 -4.03 -9.18 16.54
N PHE A 85 -4.78 -8.73 15.55
CA PHE A 85 -6.23 -8.79 15.55
C PHE A 85 -6.75 -9.67 14.43
N LYS A 86 -7.76 -10.49 14.71
CA LYS A 86 -8.56 -11.14 13.65
C LYS A 86 -9.22 -10.05 12.83
N LYS A 87 -9.02 -10.07 11.51
CA LYS A 87 -9.70 -9.14 10.62
C LYS A 87 -10.97 -9.78 10.08
N PRO A 88 -12.17 -9.25 10.36
CA PRO A 88 -13.39 -9.83 9.84
C PRO A 88 -13.66 -9.52 8.37
N ASN A 89 -13.12 -8.45 7.77
CA ASN A 89 -13.21 -8.25 6.31
C ASN A 89 -12.35 -7.09 5.75
N TYR A 90 -12.10 -7.20 4.44
CA TYR A 90 -11.34 -6.35 3.51
C TYR A 90 -9.81 -6.42 3.57
N VAL A 91 -9.19 -6.79 2.43
CA VAL A 91 -8.42 -5.86 1.59
C VAL A 91 -8.30 -6.38 0.14
N LYS A 92 -8.24 -5.40 -0.76
CA LYS A 92 -7.84 -5.41 -2.18
C LYS A 92 -6.41 -5.92 -2.42
N VAL A 93 -6.01 -7.05 -1.86
CA VAL A 93 -4.76 -7.75 -2.25
C VAL A 93 -5.16 -9.04 -2.95
N ASN A 94 -4.50 -9.39 -4.05
CA ASN A 94 -4.77 -10.59 -4.86
C ASN A 94 -5.01 -11.83 -3.95
N GLN A 95 -6.27 -12.25 -3.81
CA GLN A 95 -6.70 -13.22 -2.80
C GLN A 95 -6.26 -14.65 -3.16
N LYS A 96 -5.01 -14.99 -2.83
CA LYS A 96 -4.48 -16.36 -2.89
C LYS A 96 -4.63 -17.10 -1.55
N TYR A 97 -4.76 -16.35 -0.44
CA TYR A 97 -4.78 -16.91 0.92
C TYR A 97 -6.08 -16.54 1.65
N PRO A 98 -6.76 -17.50 2.32
CA PRO A 98 -8.09 -17.28 2.85
C PRO A 98 -8.13 -16.61 4.24
N ASN A 99 -7.04 -16.63 5.01
CA ASN A 99 -7.00 -16.13 6.37
C ASN A 99 -6.19 -14.84 6.46
N ALA A 100 -6.68 -13.83 7.19
CA ALA A 100 -6.00 -12.55 7.33
C ALA A 100 -6.04 -12.02 8.77
N TYR A 101 -4.96 -11.38 9.19
CA TYR A 101 -4.90 -10.60 10.42
C TYR A 101 -4.24 -9.25 10.19
N ASP A 102 -4.56 -8.34 11.10
CA ASP A 102 -3.87 -7.07 11.22
C ASP A 102 -2.83 -7.19 12.33
N HIS A 103 -1.60 -6.82 12.02
CA HIS A 103 -0.46 -6.79 12.91
C HIS A 103 0.02 -5.37 13.08
N TYR A 104 0.12 -4.94 14.33
CA TYR A 104 0.59 -3.62 14.69
C TYR A 104 1.85 -3.74 15.54
N VAL A 105 2.87 -2.97 15.17
CA VAL A 105 4.08 -2.81 15.98
C VAL A 105 4.22 -1.34 16.33
N MET A 106 4.32 -1.06 17.61
CA MET A 106 4.41 0.30 18.13
C MET A 106 5.67 0.44 18.97
N PHE A 107 6.52 1.41 18.62
CA PHE A 107 7.69 1.79 19.39
C PHE A 107 7.34 2.99 20.29
N VAL A 108 7.41 2.80 21.60
CA VAL A 108 6.94 3.77 22.61
C VAL A 108 8.11 4.22 23.48
N LYS A 109 8.21 5.53 23.70
CA LYS A 109 9.07 6.15 24.72
C LYS A 109 8.26 6.37 26.00
N ASN A 110 8.93 6.40 27.15
CA ASN A 110 8.32 6.76 28.43
C ASN A 110 7.32 7.92 28.30
N ASN A 111 6.14 7.82 28.94
CA ASN A 111 4.95 8.66 28.79
C ASN A 111 4.00 8.35 27.61
N ASN A 112 4.00 7.12 27.08
CA ASN A 112 3.08 6.69 26.01
C ASN A 112 3.24 7.47 24.69
N GLU A 113 4.43 8.02 24.44
CA GLU A 113 4.72 8.71 23.18
C GLU A 113 5.24 7.70 22.15
N ALA A 114 4.44 7.41 21.12
CA ALA A 114 4.87 6.55 20.02
C ALA A 114 5.86 7.28 19.12
N THR A 115 7.07 6.73 18.99
CA THR A 115 8.12 7.28 18.12
C THR A 115 8.06 6.73 16.69
N ARG A 116 7.46 5.56 16.52
CA ARG A 116 7.25 4.90 15.24
C ARG A 116 6.07 3.95 15.34
N PHE A 117 5.28 3.87 14.26
CA PHE A 117 4.15 2.97 14.16
C PHE A 117 4.28 2.16 12.87
N GLN A 118 4.12 0.84 12.98
CA GLN A 118 4.06 -0.06 11.83
C GLN A 118 2.72 -0.77 11.84
N TYR A 119 2.08 -0.79 10.67
CA TYR A 119 0.89 -1.57 10.43
C TYR A 119 1.16 -2.55 9.31
N GLN A 120 0.75 -3.79 9.53
CA GLN A 120 0.84 -4.83 8.54
C GLN A 120 -0.49 -5.54 8.45
N GLN A 121 -0.94 -5.76 7.23
CA GLN A 121 -1.96 -6.75 6.98
C GLN A 121 -1.30 -7.99 6.40
N VAL A 122 -1.52 -9.13 7.05
CA VAL A 122 -0.90 -10.38 6.67
C VAL A 122 -1.99 -11.38 6.28
N GLN A 123 -1.94 -11.86 5.03
CA GLN A 123 -2.75 -12.97 4.57
C GLN A 123 -1.94 -14.26 4.58
N LEU A 124 -2.41 -15.26 5.31
CA LEU A 124 -1.76 -16.55 5.52
C LEU A 124 -2.59 -17.70 4.98
N ASN A 125 -1.90 -18.75 4.56
CA ASN A 125 -2.48 -20.08 4.52
C ASN A 125 -2.18 -20.79 5.85
N CYS A 126 -3.18 -20.96 6.73
CA CYS A 126 -2.96 -21.70 7.98
C CYS A 126 -2.81 -23.22 7.76
N ASN A 127 -3.25 -23.74 6.62
CA ASN A 127 -3.13 -25.16 6.27
C ASN A 127 -1.77 -25.51 5.64
N LYS A 128 -1.03 -24.52 5.10
CA LYS A 128 0.31 -24.72 4.49
C LYS A 128 1.22 -23.56 4.86
N GLN A 129 2.32 -23.84 5.55
CA GLN A 129 3.11 -22.81 6.21
C GLN A 129 4.11 -22.03 5.32
N ASP A 130 3.98 -22.10 4.00
CA ASP A 130 5.14 -21.81 3.13
C ASP A 130 5.28 -20.32 2.75
N SER A 131 4.18 -19.57 2.64
CA SER A 131 4.23 -18.14 2.31
C SER A 131 3.00 -17.34 2.80
N ALA A 132 3.16 -16.02 2.76
CA ALA A 132 2.20 -15.01 3.19
C ALA A 132 2.17 -13.84 2.18
N ILE A 133 1.01 -13.20 1.98
CA ILE A 133 0.99 -11.85 1.37
C ILE A 133 0.98 -10.84 2.51
N VAL A 134 1.90 -9.90 2.48
CA VAL A 134 1.99 -8.83 3.47
C VAL A 134 1.84 -7.49 2.76
N HIS A 135 0.91 -6.68 3.24
CA HIS A 135 0.89 -5.24 3.02
C HIS A 135 1.44 -4.57 4.27
N HIS A 136 2.48 -3.76 4.14
CA HIS A 136 3.20 -3.14 5.24
C HIS A 136 3.24 -1.64 5.04
N GLU A 137 2.87 -0.90 6.08
CA GLU A 137 2.98 0.55 6.18
C GLU A 137 3.78 0.92 7.44
N GLU A 138 4.70 1.88 7.32
CA GLU A 138 5.44 2.45 8.44
C GLU A 138 5.25 3.95 8.49
N TYR A 139 5.04 4.48 9.69
CA TYR A 139 4.75 5.88 9.94
C TYR A 139 5.69 6.47 10.97
N TYR A 140 6.08 7.72 10.74
CA TYR A 140 6.73 8.57 11.74
C TYR A 140 5.76 8.94 12.86
N ALA A 141 6.31 9.41 13.99
CA ALA A 141 5.52 9.90 15.12
C ALA A 141 4.53 11.02 14.75
N ASN A 142 4.83 11.79 13.70
CA ASN A 142 3.95 12.84 13.21
C ASN A 142 2.78 12.31 12.36
N GLY A 143 2.73 11.02 12.01
CA GLY A 143 1.69 10.40 11.19
C GLY A 143 1.97 10.37 9.68
N GLU A 144 3.11 10.89 9.23
CA GLU A 144 3.53 10.79 7.84
C GLU A 144 4.00 9.37 7.52
N LEU A 145 3.55 8.85 6.38
CA LEU A 145 3.95 7.56 5.87
C LEU A 145 5.41 7.63 5.40
N GLU A 146 6.27 6.84 6.03
CA GLU A 146 7.68 6.67 5.69
C GLU A 146 7.84 5.62 4.59
N TYR A 147 7.12 4.51 4.71
CA TYR A 147 7.29 3.34 3.85
C TYR A 147 5.97 2.61 3.63
N GLU A 148 5.75 2.14 2.40
CA GLU A 148 4.66 1.22 2.07
C GLU A 148 5.16 0.16 1.08
N HIS A 149 4.82 -1.09 1.34
CA HIS A 149 5.14 -2.19 0.44
C HIS A 149 4.08 -3.28 0.52
N THR A 150 3.77 -3.88 -0.63
CA THR A 150 2.97 -5.10 -0.72
C THR A 150 3.76 -6.16 -1.45
N GLY A 151 3.91 -7.34 -0.84
CA GLY A 151 4.69 -8.41 -1.41
C GLY A 151 4.35 -9.79 -0.85
N GLU A 152 4.80 -10.83 -1.55
CA GLU A 152 4.79 -12.19 -1.03
C GLU A 152 6.05 -12.43 -0.21
N TYR A 153 5.89 -12.80 1.05
CA TYR A 153 6.97 -13.15 1.95
C TYR A 153 6.98 -14.66 2.17
N ARG A 154 8.16 -15.28 2.03
CA ARG A 154 8.38 -16.66 2.48
C ARG A 154 8.56 -16.65 3.97
N ARG A 155 7.79 -17.44 4.71
CA ARG A 155 7.88 -17.51 6.16
C ARG A 155 9.20 -18.14 6.59
N ASP A 156 10.21 -17.33 6.89
CA ASP A 156 11.36 -17.78 7.66
C ASP A 156 11.04 -17.73 9.17
N ARG A 157 11.92 -18.28 10.00
CA ARG A 157 11.64 -18.57 11.43
C ARG A 157 11.23 -17.35 12.26
N GLN A 158 11.51 -16.12 11.79
CA GLN A 158 11.34 -14.90 12.58
C GLN A 158 9.87 -14.52 12.83
N TRP A 159 8.94 -14.95 11.97
CA TRP A 159 7.50 -14.68 12.08
C TRP A 159 6.69 -15.82 12.70
N SER A 160 7.34 -16.96 12.95
CA SER A 160 6.68 -18.24 13.22
C SER A 160 5.71 -18.24 14.41
N ARG A 161 6.01 -17.49 15.49
CA ARG A 161 5.18 -17.51 16.70
C ARG A 161 3.89 -16.72 16.55
N ILE A 162 3.95 -15.52 15.97
CA ILE A 162 2.80 -14.64 15.77
C ILE A 162 1.79 -15.31 14.83
N ASP A 163 2.27 -15.81 13.70
CA ASP A 163 1.49 -16.54 12.71
C ASP A 163 0.84 -17.80 13.30
N TYR A 164 1.58 -18.50 14.16
CA TYR A 164 1.10 -19.71 14.83
C TYR A 164 -0.02 -19.43 15.83
N GLU A 165 0.14 -18.41 16.70
CA GLU A 165 -0.91 -18.02 17.64
C GLU A 165 -2.17 -17.55 16.89
N PHE A 166 -2.00 -16.81 15.78
CA PHE A 166 -3.14 -16.46 14.92
C PHE A 166 -3.82 -17.68 14.32
N CYS A 167 -3.08 -18.57 13.67
CA CYS A 167 -3.66 -19.74 13.01
C CYS A 167 -4.35 -20.72 13.98
N LYS A 168 -3.93 -20.79 15.24
CA LYS A 168 -4.63 -21.55 16.30
C LYS A 168 -5.98 -20.95 16.69
N SER A 169 -6.13 -19.65 16.50
CA SER A 169 -7.30 -18.92 16.95
C SER A 169 -8.47 -18.99 15.97
N ILE A 170 -8.24 -19.44 14.73
CA ILE A 170 -9.23 -19.61 13.65
C ILE A 170 -9.79 -21.03 13.71
#